data_AF-A0A5X4WRE9-F1
#
_entry.id   AF-A0A5X4WRE9-F1
#
_cell.length_a   1.000
_cell.length_b   1.000
_cell.length_c   1.000
_cell.angle_alpha   90.00
_cell.angle_beta   90.00
_cell.angle_gamma   90.00
#
_symmetry.space_group_name_H-M   'P 1'
#
loop_
_entity.id
_entity.type
_entity.pdbx_description
1 polymer ?
#
loop_
_entity_poly.entity_id
_entity_poly.type
_entity_poly.pdbx_seq_one_letter_code
_entity_poly.pdbx_strand_id
1 'polypeptide(L)' 'DTEAQHSAAVEAAEAQRQSLIDAAMASISLIQLKLQAGRKLTQPENTRLNAVLDYIDAVTATDTSTAPDVIWPELPEA' A
#
# COMPACT_ATOMS: atom_id res chain seq x y z
N ASP A 1 -13.88 26.91 -10.14
CA ASP A 1 -12.50 26.42 -10.36
C ASP A 1 -11.85 25.77 -9.15
N THR A 2 -11.98 26.28 -7.93
CA THR A 2 -11.35 25.66 -6.74
C THR A 2 -11.90 24.27 -6.40
N GLU A 3 -13.21 24.05 -6.57
CA GLU A 3 -13.85 22.75 -6.33
C GLU A 3 -13.41 21.69 -7.36
N ALA A 4 -13.39 22.05 -8.65
CA ALA A 4 -12.93 21.14 -9.71
C ALA A 4 -11.44 20.76 -9.56
N GLN A 5 -10.60 21.69 -9.09
CA GLN A 5 -9.19 21.43 -8.80
C GLN A 5 -9.02 20.48 -7.61
N HIS A 6 -9.80 20.68 -6.54
CA HIS A 6 -9.78 19.79 -5.38
C HIS A 6 -10.28 18.39 -5.73
N SER A 7 -11.37 18.26 -6.47
CA SER A 7 -11.86 16.95 -6.94
C SER A 7 -10.81 16.21 -7.78
N ALA A 8 -10.14 16.89 -8.71
CA ALA A 8 -9.07 16.29 -9.50
C ALA A 8 -7.86 15.86 -8.64
N ALA A 9 -7.54 16.62 -7.59
CA ALA A 9 -6.48 16.27 -6.65
C ALA A 9 -6.84 15.02 -5.82
N VAL A 10 -8.10 14.92 -5.38
CA VAL A 10 -8.61 13.74 -4.66
C VAL A 10 -8.57 12.51 -5.56
N GLU A 11 -9.04 12.59 -6.80
CA GLU A 11 -8.98 11.48 -7.77
C GLU A 11 -7.53 11.02 -8.02
N ALA A 12 -6.60 11.96 -8.17
CA ALA A 12 -5.18 11.64 -8.32
C ALA A 12 -4.61 10.94 -7.08
N ALA A 13 -4.99 11.38 -5.88
CA ALA A 13 -4.56 10.77 -4.63
C ALA A 13 -5.15 9.36 -4.44
N GLU A 14 -6.39 9.11 -4.87
CA GLU A 14 -6.98 7.77 -4.88
C GLU A 14 -6.28 6.83 -5.86
N ALA A 15 -5.93 7.31 -7.06
CA ALA A 15 -5.13 6.54 -8.01
C ALA A 15 -3.74 6.21 -7.45
N GLN A 16 -3.12 7.16 -6.75
CA GLN A 16 -1.85 6.93 -6.05
C GLN A 16 -2.00 5.88 -4.94
N ARG A 17 -3.06 5.93 -4.13
CA ARG A 17 -3.36 4.90 -3.11
C ARG A 17 -3.36 3.51 -3.73
N GLN A 18 -4.08 3.33 -4.83
CA GLN A 18 -4.16 2.04 -5.51
C GLN A 18 -2.80 1.59 -6.02
N SER A 19 -2.01 2.49 -6.62
CA SER A 19 -0.66 2.17 -7.08
C SER A 19 0.27 1.73 -5.95
N LEU A 20 0.16 2.33 -4.75
CA LEU A 20 0.96 1.96 -3.58
C LEU A 20 0.57 0.56 -3.08
N ILE A 21 -0.72 0.26 -3.03
CA ILE A 21 -1.25 -1.06 -2.65
C ILE A 21 -0.77 -2.13 -3.65
N ASP A 22 -0.89 -1.86 -4.96
CA ASP A 22 -0.48 -2.80 -6.00
C ASP A 22 1.03 -3.10 -5.92
N ALA A 23 1.85 -2.07 -5.72
CA ALA A 23 3.29 -2.21 -5.54
C ALA A 23 3.64 -3.03 -4.27
N ALA A 24 2.96 -2.75 -3.16
CA ALA A 24 3.13 -3.48 -1.90
C ALA A 24 2.77 -4.96 -2.08
N MET A 25 1.63 -5.27 -2.70
CA MET A 25 1.20 -6.64 -3.01
C MET A 25 2.20 -7.36 -3.94
N ALA A 26 2.68 -6.69 -4.98
CA ALA A 26 3.68 -7.25 -5.89
C ALA A 26 4.97 -7.62 -5.14
N SER A 27 5.35 -6.82 -4.14
CA SER A 27 6.56 -7.04 -3.33
C SER A 27 6.54 -8.34 -2.50
N ILE A 28 5.35 -8.88 -2.20
CA ILE A 28 5.15 -10.12 -1.43
C ILE A 28 4.59 -11.29 -2.26
N SER A 29 4.49 -11.13 -3.58
CA SER A 29 3.96 -12.15 -4.49
C SER A 29 4.63 -13.52 -4.35
N LEU A 30 5.95 -13.56 -4.16
CA LEU A 30 6.69 -14.81 -3.93
C LEU A 30 6.32 -15.47 -2.58
N ILE A 31 6.06 -14.68 -1.55
CA ILE A 31 5.62 -15.18 -0.24
C ILE A 31 4.22 -15.79 -0.38
N GLN A 32 3.32 -15.11 -1.08
CA GLN A 32 1.97 -15.63 -1.38
C GLN A 32 2.03 -16.95 -2.15
N LEU A 33 2.91 -17.06 -3.16
CA LEU A 33 3.12 -18.29 -3.91
C LEU A 33 3.61 -19.45 -3.02
N LYS A 34 4.52 -19.17 -2.06
CA LYS A 34 4.99 -20.18 -1.09
C LYS A 34 3.85 -20.67 -0.20
N LEU A 35 3.00 -19.77 0.30
CA LEU A 35 1.83 -20.12 1.10
C LEU A 35 0.83 -20.96 0.30
N GLN A 36 0.54 -20.60 -0.95
CA GLN A 36 -0.32 -21.37 -1.85
C GLN A 36 0.23 -22.79 -2.11
N ALA A 37 1.55 -22.93 -2.19
CA ALA A 37 2.22 -24.22 -2.30
C ALA A 37 2.32 -24.99 -0.96
N GLY A 38 1.73 -24.48 0.13
CA GLY A 38 1.75 -25.12 1.46
C GLY A 38 3.13 -25.06 2.15
N ARG A 39 4.05 -24.21 1.69
CA ARG A 39 5.38 -24.09 2.29
C ARG A 39 5.32 -23.26 3.56
N LYS A 40 6.09 -23.69 4.57
CA LYS A 40 6.36 -22.86 5.74
C LYS A 40 7.25 -21.68 5.36
N LEU A 41 6.88 -20.49 5.82
CA LEU A 41 7.68 -19.28 5.66
C LEU A 41 8.86 -19.28 6.64
N THR A 42 9.97 -18.72 6.19
CA THR A 42 11.12 -18.37 7.03
C THR A 42 10.81 -17.15 7.90
N GLN A 43 11.61 -16.90 8.93
CA GLN A 43 11.43 -15.74 9.79
C GLN A 43 11.48 -14.39 9.04
N PRO A 44 12.43 -14.16 8.10
CA PRO A 44 12.43 -12.93 7.30
C PRO A 44 11.18 -12.78 6.42
N GLU A 45 10.66 -13.88 5.86
CA GLU A 45 9.44 -13.84 5.05
C GLU A 45 8.20 -13.51 5.87
N ASN A 46 8.05 -14.05 7.08
CA ASN A 46 6.97 -13.65 7.98
C ASN A 46 7.07 -12.18 8.37
N THR A 47 8.29 -11.70 8.66
CA THR A 47 8.54 -10.31 9.02
C THR A 47 8.13 -9.37 7.89
N ARG A 48 8.58 -9.67 6.67
CA ARG A 48 8.22 -8.90 5.47
C ARG A 48 6.73 -8.97 5.15
N LEU A 49 6.11 -10.14 5.26
CA LEU A 49 4.68 -10.30 5.02
C LEU A 49 3.87 -9.39 5.95
N ASN A 50 4.13 -9.43 7.26
CA ASN A 50 3.42 -8.62 8.23
C ASN A 50 3.66 -7.13 7.99
N ALA A 51 4.91 -6.72 7.78
CA ALA A 51 5.24 -5.32 7.53
C ALA A 51 4.55 -4.75 6.28
N VAL A 52 4.41 -5.55 5.22
CA VAL A 52 3.69 -5.15 4.00
C VAL A 52 2.17 -5.11 4.22
N LEU A 53 1.60 -6.02 5.01
CA LEU A 53 0.18 -5.97 5.35
C LEU A 53 -0.14 -4.74 6.21
N ASP A 54 0.68 -4.45 7.23
CA ASP A 54 0.56 -3.25 8.06
C ASP A 54 0.66 -1.97 7.21
N TYR A 55 1.56 -1.95 6.22
CA TYR A 55 1.69 -0.85 5.27
C TYR A 55 0.43 -0.68 4.41
N ILE A 56 -0.13 -1.76 3.86
CA ILE A 56 -1.37 -1.71 3.06
C ILE A 56 -2.53 -1.17 3.90
N ASP A 57 -2.65 -1.61 5.15
CA ASP A 57 -3.68 -1.10 6.07
C ASP A 57 -3.49 0.40 6.32
N ALA A 58 -2.26 0.86 6.54
CA ALA A 58 -1.95 2.27 6.72
C ALA A 58 -2.27 3.12 5.47
N VAL A 59 -1.89 2.66 4.27
CA VAL A 59 -2.20 3.33 2.99
C VAL A 59 -3.71 3.40 2.75
N THR A 60 -4.42 2.33 3.08
CA THR A 60 -5.88 2.25 2.94
C THR A 60 -6.58 3.22 3.88
N ALA A 61 -6.06 3.39 5.09
CA ALA A 61 -6.58 4.32 6.09
C ALA A 61 -6.20 5.80 5.86
N THR A 62 -5.23 6.09 4.98
CA THR A 62 -4.82 7.46 4.65
C THR A 62 -5.99 8.25 4.08
N ASP A 63 -6.31 9.39 4.69
CA ASP A 63 -7.33 10.32 4.21
C ASP A 63 -6.86 11.06 2.96
N THR A 64 -7.49 10.79 1.81
CA THR A 64 -7.18 11.45 0.53
C THR A 64 -7.94 12.76 0.33
N SER A 65 -8.90 13.09 1.21
CA SER A 65 -9.65 14.35 1.10
C SER A 65 -8.78 15.58 1.35
N THR A 66 -7.61 15.40 1.98
CA THR A 66 -6.60 16.45 2.23
C THR A 66 -5.72 16.73 1.01
N ALA A 67 -6.03 16.15 -0.16
CA ALA A 67 -5.28 16.39 -1.38
C ALA A 67 -5.20 17.88 -1.74
N PRO A 68 -4.05 18.37 -2.26
CA PRO A 68 -2.88 17.58 -2.69
C PRO A 68 -1.90 17.18 -1.56
N ASP A 69 -2.10 17.66 -0.33
CA ASP A 69 -1.16 17.50 0.79
C ASP A 69 -1.36 16.17 1.55
N VAL A 70 -1.57 15.08 0.82
CA VAL A 70 -1.73 13.73 1.40
C VAL A 70 -0.39 13.22 1.91
N ILE A 71 -0.35 12.81 3.17
CA ILE A 71 0.84 12.20 3.79
C ILE A 71 0.71 10.68 3.68
N TRP A 72 1.45 10.11 2.74
CA TRP A 72 1.52 8.66 2.56
C TRP A 72 2.45 8.01 3.59
N PRO A 73 2.10 6.81 4.11
CA PRO A 73 3.03 6.04 4.90
C PRO A 73 4.24 5.61 4.06
N GLU A 74 5.37 5.38 4.72
CA GLU A 74 6.59 4.88 4.09
C GLU A 74 6.57 3.35 4.06
N LEU A 75 7.02 2.78 2.95
CA LEU A 75 7.17 1.34 2.83
C LEU A 75 8.30 0.89 3.78
N PRO A 76 8.08 -0.08 4.68
CA PRO A 76 9.11 -0.53 5.59
C PRO A 76 10.30 -1.12 4.81
N GLU A 77 11.52 -0.78 5.21
CA GLU A 77 12.72 -1.46 4.72
C GLU A 77 12.69 -2.92 5.19
N ALA A 78 12.79 -3.85 4.23
CA ALA A 78 12.67 -5.28 4.46
C ALA A 78 13.93 -5.92 5.07
#